data_AF-A0AAI9TQ42-F1
#
_entry.id   AF-A0AAI9TQ42-F1
#
_cell.length_a   1.000
_cell.length_b   1.000
_cell.length_c   1.000
_cell.angle_alpha   90.00
_cell.angle_beta   90.00
_cell.angle_gamma   90.00
#
_symmetry.space_group_name_H-M   'P 1'
#
loop_
_entity.id
_entity.type
_entity.pdbx_description
1 polymer ?
#
loop_
_entity_poly.entity_id
_entity_poly.type
_entity_poly.pdbx_seq_one_letter_code
_entity_poly.pdbx_strand_id
1 'polypeptide(L)'
;MGQVFEVQNSSSAQPSLLYLVYLAWVDAWLSLSDSPDAAAPEDPLSLKVLSESLLPSKISELLKEPNLKATIQSLKFHCANGNLTLGGVKPASCEVTDLLSGQYNPQTDCDCNGHLQSDTKDFVVSQGLTQCRSVERTVRAMKDVEARQDEWNSKDIFTAQSLQDAVSELILANSEIRHELDTCRGSGIALDLPIVQAPDRRPHPLNDSSPEIASQLYPTSEAIKLCADAKHYFAIAAGASGCDYGLARAIADCGNDILIGDYCEAADARTLKLLQQNGAAAIAFLKLCNLSNLVTEWQFDNLMAGVLQFRVIGYYRDHARPHLPGGLYGSRITGLTTHRYIDLGLFHAVVPASLATGEQLTKPEYSKLVKACALINDLIDFRSDTKRKQRENVVLRGLHGNICVYLDELIGECLDTTASLVESSRLCAFVLMSFCNWSIMGSHHKINELTEELEVEDKWPLCQYTSVNNQSKHKRLLDSLTPFGTLGKEGPSVSRKRIELDKRYATCIHDKRRHSAWLADMCRSLLCPQTLRKIVDVVHYRWDGHAGDAEYCP
;
A
#
# COMPACT_ATOMS: atom_id res chain seq x y z
N MET A 1 40.56 7.42 12.81
CA MET A 1 40.20 8.44 13.81
C MET A 1 38.70 8.59 13.77
N GLY A 2 38.04 8.17 14.84
CA GLY A 2 36.59 8.07 14.91
C GLY A 2 35.91 9.41 15.04
N GLN A 3 34.80 9.57 14.33
CA GLN A 3 33.74 10.50 14.68
C GLN A 3 32.51 9.67 15.03
N VAL A 4 32.33 9.49 16.34
CA VAL A 4 31.05 9.13 16.92
C VAL A 4 30.15 10.35 16.69
N PHE A 5 29.17 10.22 15.80
CA PHE A 5 28.15 11.25 15.64
C PHE A 5 27.26 11.22 16.88
N GLU A 6 27.40 12.23 17.74
CA GLU A 6 26.37 12.58 18.72
C GLU A 6 25.08 12.89 17.95
N VAL A 7 24.12 11.96 18.03
CA VAL A 7 22.73 12.25 17.72
C VAL A 7 22.30 13.30 18.75
N GLN A 8 22.28 14.56 18.32
CA GLN A 8 21.73 15.65 19.12
C GLN A 8 20.32 15.24 19.56
N ASN A 9 20.10 15.27 20.87
CA ASN A 9 18.81 15.12 21.54
C ASN A 9 17.80 16.13 20.98
N SER A 10 17.18 15.82 19.84
CA SER A 10 15.90 16.41 19.45
C SER A 10 14.89 15.93 20.48
N SER A 11 14.25 16.85 21.18
CA SER A 11 13.29 16.61 22.27
C SER A 11 12.48 15.32 22.05
N SER A 12 12.87 14.24 22.72
CA SER A 12 12.12 12.99 22.66
C SER A 12 10.83 13.22 23.42
N ALA A 13 9.74 13.46 22.67
CA ALA A 13 8.41 13.30 23.22
C ALA A 13 8.38 11.91 23.86
N GLN A 14 8.03 11.83 25.15
CA GLN A 14 7.89 10.53 25.77
C GLN A 14 6.89 9.70 24.96
N PRO A 15 7.20 8.43 24.67
CA PRO A 15 6.28 7.57 23.94
C PRO A 15 4.94 7.53 24.66
N SER A 16 3.85 7.59 23.90
CA SER A 16 2.52 7.49 24.50
C SER A 16 2.34 6.16 25.19
N LEU A 17 1.54 6.14 26.26
CA LEU A 17 1.29 4.92 27.01
C LEU A 17 0.63 3.84 26.16
N LEU A 18 -0.23 4.24 25.22
CA LEU A 18 -0.89 3.33 24.27
C LEU A 18 0.11 2.70 23.30
N TYR A 19 1.13 3.45 22.85
CA TYR A 19 2.22 2.88 22.05
C TYR A 19 2.99 1.81 22.82
N LEU A 20 3.32 2.06 24.10
CA LEU A 20 3.99 1.04 24.93
C LEU A 20 3.13 -0.20 25.14
N VAL A 21 1.83 -0.02 25.37
CA VAL A 21 0.86 -1.13 25.49
C VAL A 21 0.81 -1.93 24.20
N TYR A 22 0.78 -1.28 23.04
CA TYR A 22 0.74 -1.98 21.76
C TYR A 22 1.99 -2.82 21.51
N LEU A 23 3.19 -2.28 21.81
CA LEU A 23 4.43 -3.06 21.69
C LEU A 23 4.40 -4.29 22.60
N ALA A 24 4.03 -4.10 23.87
CA ALA A 24 3.92 -5.20 24.82
C ALA A 24 2.86 -6.23 24.37
N TRP A 25 1.73 -5.77 23.83
CA TRP A 25 0.66 -6.61 23.29
C TRP A 25 1.17 -7.55 22.21
N VAL A 26 1.93 -7.03 21.23
CA VAL A 26 2.52 -7.84 20.16
C VAL A 26 3.45 -8.90 20.76
N ASP A 27 4.38 -8.51 21.64
CA ASP A 27 5.33 -9.44 22.26
C ASP A 27 4.61 -10.57 23.03
N ALA A 28 3.59 -10.23 23.82
CA ALA A 28 2.81 -11.21 24.56
C ALA A 28 1.94 -12.08 23.65
N TRP A 29 1.40 -11.54 22.57
CA TRP A 29 0.62 -12.31 21.58
C TRP A 29 1.49 -13.35 20.90
N LEU A 30 2.70 -12.97 20.47
CA LEU A 30 3.67 -13.87 19.85
C LEU A 30 4.09 -14.96 20.84
N SER A 31 4.44 -14.58 22.07
CA SER A 31 4.81 -15.52 23.14
C SER A 31 3.72 -16.56 23.42
N LEU A 32 2.45 -16.16 23.43
CA LEU A 32 1.32 -17.08 23.62
C LEU A 32 1.08 -17.98 22.40
N SER A 33 1.42 -17.52 21.20
CA SER A 33 1.21 -18.27 19.95
C SER A 33 2.24 -19.39 19.77
N ASP A 34 3.41 -19.29 20.40
CA ASP A 34 4.43 -20.34 20.42
C ASP A 34 4.13 -21.45 21.46
N SER A 35 3.11 -21.27 22.31
CA SER A 35 2.66 -22.26 23.30
C SER A 35 1.16 -22.57 23.13
N PRO A 36 0.76 -23.24 22.04
CA PRO A 36 -0.65 -23.48 21.71
C PRO A 36 -1.38 -24.40 22.71
N ASP A 37 -0.63 -25.17 23.51
CA ASP A 37 -1.17 -26.06 24.56
C ASP A 37 -1.61 -25.31 25.83
N ALA A 38 -1.53 -23.97 25.84
CA ALA A 38 -2.10 -23.18 26.92
C ALA A 38 -3.62 -23.42 26.97
N ALA A 39 -4.08 -24.08 28.05
CA ALA A 39 -5.48 -24.33 28.28
C ALA A 39 -6.29 -23.03 28.16
N ALA A 40 -7.52 -23.13 27.65
CA ALA A 40 -8.45 -22.02 27.64
C ALA A 40 -8.53 -21.41 29.05
N PRO A 41 -8.60 -20.07 29.18
CA PRO A 41 -8.66 -19.44 30.49
C PRO A 41 -9.84 -19.99 31.29
N GLU A 42 -9.60 -20.42 32.54
CA GLU A 42 -10.64 -20.97 33.41
C GLU A 42 -11.75 -19.94 33.71
N ASP A 43 -11.40 -18.65 33.77
CA ASP A 43 -12.32 -17.53 33.96
C ASP A 43 -11.98 -16.38 33.00
N PRO A 44 -12.51 -16.38 31.77
CA PRO A 44 -12.24 -15.32 30.78
C PRO A 44 -12.86 -13.99 31.19
N LEU A 45 -12.09 -12.91 31.06
CA LEU A 45 -12.58 -11.55 31.32
C LEU A 45 -13.80 -11.24 30.45
N SER A 46 -14.86 -10.67 31.05
CA SER A 46 -16.05 -10.26 30.31
C SER A 46 -15.76 -9.17 29.26
N LEU A 47 -16.58 -9.07 28.22
CA LEU A 47 -16.47 -8.01 27.20
C LEU A 47 -16.49 -6.59 27.80
N LYS A 48 -17.24 -6.39 28.88
CA LYS A 48 -17.24 -5.12 29.61
C LYS A 48 -15.86 -4.81 30.18
N VAL A 49 -15.21 -5.78 30.83
CA VAL A 49 -13.85 -5.58 31.37
C VAL A 49 -12.85 -5.31 30.25
N LEU A 50 -12.96 -6.03 29.12
CA LEU A 50 -12.12 -5.78 27.94
C LEU A 50 -12.32 -4.35 27.39
N SER A 51 -13.56 -3.88 27.23
CA SER A 51 -13.85 -2.52 26.75
C SER A 51 -13.29 -1.42 27.65
N GLU A 52 -13.14 -1.69 28.95
CA GLU A 52 -12.61 -0.73 29.91
C GLU A 52 -11.07 -0.78 30.04
N SER A 53 -10.40 -1.77 29.43
CA SER A 53 -8.97 -2.03 29.65
C SER A 53 -8.04 -0.90 29.16
N LEU A 54 -8.44 -0.19 28.11
CA LEU A 54 -7.69 0.94 27.54
C LEU A 54 -8.13 2.30 28.09
N LEU A 55 -9.00 2.34 29.12
CA LEU A 55 -9.34 3.60 29.78
C LEU A 55 -8.10 4.25 30.40
N PRO A 56 -8.00 5.59 30.42
CA PRO A 56 -6.85 6.30 31.00
C PRO A 56 -6.50 5.88 32.44
N SER A 57 -7.50 5.47 33.23
CA SER A 57 -7.32 5.01 34.61
C SER A 57 -6.82 3.56 34.75
N LYS A 58 -6.88 2.75 33.68
CA LYS A 58 -6.57 1.31 33.70
C LYS A 58 -5.41 0.92 32.79
N ILE A 59 -5.09 1.73 31.78
CA ILE A 59 -4.10 1.42 30.76
C ILE A 59 -2.69 1.15 31.32
N SER A 60 -2.28 1.82 32.41
CA SER A 60 -1.00 1.53 33.07
C SER A 60 -0.95 0.15 33.73
N GLU A 61 -2.10 -0.34 34.22
CA GLU A 61 -2.21 -1.68 34.80
C GLU A 61 -2.16 -2.77 33.72
N LEU A 62 -2.63 -2.46 32.51
CA LEU A 62 -2.58 -3.38 31.38
C LEU A 62 -1.15 -3.71 30.94
N LEU A 63 -0.17 -2.82 31.17
CA LEU A 63 1.25 -3.09 30.90
C LEU A 63 1.84 -4.21 31.76
N LYS A 64 1.18 -4.59 32.87
CA LYS A 64 1.64 -5.72 33.68
C LYS A 64 1.41 -7.01 32.90
N GLU A 65 2.47 -7.79 32.70
CA GLU A 65 2.46 -9.01 31.90
C GLU A 65 1.28 -9.96 32.20
N PRO A 66 0.90 -10.25 33.47
CA PRO A 66 -0.25 -11.11 33.76
C PRO A 66 -1.58 -10.54 33.24
N ASN A 67 -1.77 -9.23 33.36
CA ASN A 67 -3.00 -8.56 32.91
C ASN A 67 -3.09 -8.56 31.39
N LEU A 68 -1.96 -8.32 30.72
CA LEU A 68 -1.86 -8.35 29.27
C LEU A 68 -2.18 -9.74 28.71
N LYS A 69 -1.55 -10.80 29.26
CA LYS A 69 -1.80 -12.18 28.86
C LYS A 69 -3.26 -12.59 29.10
N ALA A 70 -3.82 -12.26 30.27
CA ALA A 70 -5.22 -12.53 30.58
C ALA A 70 -6.18 -11.82 29.61
N THR A 71 -5.87 -10.57 29.23
CA THR A 71 -6.66 -9.79 28.26
C THR A 71 -6.60 -10.44 26.87
N ILE A 72 -5.42 -10.80 26.39
CA ILE A 72 -5.23 -11.48 25.09
C ILE A 72 -5.98 -12.82 25.05
N GLN A 73 -5.79 -13.66 26.06
CA GLN A 73 -6.44 -14.98 26.14
C GLN A 73 -7.97 -14.85 26.20
N SER A 74 -8.48 -13.90 26.96
CA SER A 74 -9.92 -13.63 27.04
C SER A 74 -10.49 -13.13 25.71
N LEU A 75 -9.78 -12.24 25.01
CA LEU A 75 -10.19 -11.78 23.68
C LEU A 75 -10.22 -12.93 22.67
N LYS A 76 -9.16 -13.76 22.63
CA LYS A 76 -9.13 -14.98 21.80
C LYS A 76 -10.30 -15.92 22.13
N PHE A 77 -10.60 -16.11 23.41
CA PHE A 77 -11.74 -16.92 23.86
C PHE A 77 -13.07 -16.38 23.33
N HIS A 78 -13.33 -15.07 23.44
CA HIS A 78 -14.59 -14.50 22.96
C HIS A 78 -14.74 -14.57 21.45
N CYS A 79 -13.66 -14.37 20.69
CA CYS A 79 -13.67 -14.55 19.24
C CYS A 79 -13.97 -16.01 18.86
N ALA A 80 -13.26 -16.97 19.47
CA ALA A 80 -13.41 -18.40 19.16
C ALA A 80 -14.81 -18.95 19.49
N ASN A 81 -15.46 -18.41 20.52
CA ASN A 81 -16.83 -18.80 20.91
C ASN A 81 -17.92 -17.97 20.23
N GLY A 82 -17.57 -17.03 19.34
CA GLY A 82 -18.54 -16.20 18.63
C GLY A 82 -19.23 -15.13 19.48
N ASN A 83 -18.71 -14.85 20.68
CA ASN A 83 -19.18 -13.75 21.53
C ASN A 83 -18.69 -12.39 21.03
N LEU A 84 -17.64 -12.37 20.20
CA LEU A 84 -17.02 -11.18 19.63
C LEU A 84 -16.74 -11.39 18.14
N THR A 85 -17.15 -10.45 17.29
CA THR A 85 -16.92 -10.47 15.84
C THR A 85 -15.92 -9.40 15.41
N LEU A 86 -15.28 -9.60 14.25
CA LEU A 86 -14.23 -8.70 13.72
C LEU A 86 -14.73 -7.75 12.62
N GLY A 87 -16.03 -7.67 12.36
CA GLY A 87 -16.59 -6.65 11.47
C GLY A 87 -17.99 -6.98 10.94
N GLY A 88 -18.34 -8.27 10.89
CA GLY A 88 -19.69 -8.72 10.60
C GLY A 88 -20.55 -8.92 11.85
N VAL A 89 -21.78 -9.37 11.61
CA VAL A 89 -22.74 -9.79 12.65
C VAL A 89 -22.58 -11.25 13.06
N LYS A 90 -21.78 -12.03 12.32
CA LYS A 90 -21.43 -13.42 12.61
C LYS A 90 -19.92 -13.58 12.80
N PRO A 91 -19.47 -14.56 13.61
CA PRO A 91 -18.06 -14.91 13.70
C PRO A 91 -17.58 -15.56 12.41
N ALA A 92 -16.26 -15.54 12.19
CA ALA A 92 -15.63 -16.21 11.06
C ALA A 92 -15.91 -17.72 11.10
N SER A 93 -16.33 -18.29 9.97
CA SER A 93 -16.62 -19.74 9.85
C SER A 93 -15.54 -20.52 9.10
N CYS A 94 -14.55 -19.85 8.52
CA CYS A 94 -13.47 -20.47 7.77
C CYS A 94 -12.18 -19.62 7.83
N GLU A 95 -11.06 -20.22 7.45
CA GLU A 95 -9.74 -19.58 7.47
C GLU A 95 -9.67 -18.31 6.59
N VAL A 96 -10.39 -18.28 5.46
CA VAL A 96 -10.39 -17.16 4.52
C VAL A 96 -10.96 -15.89 5.18
N THR A 97 -12.01 -16.04 5.98
CA THR A 97 -12.68 -14.95 6.69
C THR A 97 -12.17 -14.76 8.12
N ASP A 98 -11.38 -15.71 8.64
CA ASP A 98 -10.72 -15.60 9.95
C ASP A 98 -9.42 -14.80 9.85
N LEU A 99 -9.55 -13.50 10.17
CA LEU A 99 -8.43 -12.58 10.22
C LEU A 99 -7.46 -12.86 11.38
N LEU A 100 -7.85 -13.62 12.41
CA LEU A 100 -7.01 -13.96 13.57
C LEU A 100 -6.29 -15.31 13.46
N SER A 101 -6.65 -16.13 12.46
CA SER A 101 -6.04 -17.45 12.24
C SER A 101 -4.51 -17.40 12.16
N GLY A 102 -3.96 -16.31 11.61
CA GLY A 102 -2.55 -16.19 11.30
C GLY A 102 -2.08 -17.25 10.30
N GLN A 103 -2.96 -17.72 9.41
CA GLN A 103 -2.65 -18.78 8.44
C GLN A 103 -2.70 -18.32 6.98
N TYR A 104 -3.07 -17.07 6.69
CA TYR A 104 -3.17 -16.56 5.32
C TYR A 104 -1.87 -16.77 4.54
N ASN A 105 -1.93 -17.63 3.53
CA ASN A 105 -0.81 -17.88 2.62
C ASN A 105 -1.31 -17.90 1.16
N PRO A 106 -1.02 -16.83 0.38
CA PRO A 106 -1.42 -16.73 -1.02
C PRO A 106 -0.54 -17.55 -1.97
N GLN A 107 0.59 -18.09 -1.50
CA GLN A 107 1.49 -18.89 -2.34
C GLN A 107 0.74 -20.08 -2.94
N THR A 108 0.74 -20.14 -4.27
CA THR A 108 0.03 -21.16 -5.03
C THR A 108 0.99 -21.89 -5.94
N ASP A 109 1.17 -23.18 -5.68
CA ASP A 109 1.93 -24.08 -6.55
C ASP A 109 1.15 -24.28 -7.87
N CYS A 110 1.45 -23.46 -8.88
CA CYS A 110 0.91 -23.56 -10.24
C CYS A 110 2.03 -23.80 -11.26
N ASP A 111 2.02 -24.98 -11.88
CA ASP A 111 2.90 -25.30 -13.02
C ASP A 111 2.38 -24.70 -14.35
N CYS A 112 1.29 -23.95 -14.29
CA CYS A 112 0.70 -23.28 -15.43
C CYS A 112 1.54 -22.06 -15.81
N ASN A 113 1.76 -21.83 -17.10
CA ASN A 113 2.46 -20.61 -17.52
C ASN A 113 1.53 -19.39 -17.71
N GLY A 114 0.44 -19.34 -16.95
CA GLY A 114 -0.59 -18.33 -17.08
C GLY A 114 -1.62 -18.59 -18.17
N HIS A 115 -2.76 -17.91 -18.04
CA HIS A 115 -3.87 -18.04 -18.99
C HIS A 115 -4.03 -16.74 -19.78
N LEU A 116 -3.72 -16.79 -21.09
CA LEU A 116 -3.98 -15.69 -22.02
C LEU A 116 -5.30 -15.98 -22.75
N GLN A 117 -6.39 -15.37 -22.30
CA GLN A 117 -7.69 -15.56 -22.96
C GLN A 117 -7.81 -14.68 -24.21
N SER A 118 -8.34 -15.26 -25.29
CA SER A 118 -8.59 -14.58 -26.55
C SER A 118 -10.02 -14.06 -26.72
N ASP A 119 -10.99 -14.42 -25.87
CA ASP A 119 -12.36 -13.89 -25.99
C ASP A 119 -13.23 -14.01 -24.72
N THR A 120 -14.37 -13.30 -24.73
CA THR A 120 -14.94 -12.46 -23.66
C THR A 120 -15.92 -13.10 -22.64
N LYS A 121 -15.97 -12.45 -21.45
CA LYS A 121 -17.06 -12.27 -20.46
C LYS A 121 -17.70 -13.46 -19.72
N ASP A 122 -17.76 -14.67 -20.26
CA ASP A 122 -18.55 -15.76 -19.62
C ASP A 122 -17.80 -16.59 -18.57
N PHE A 123 -16.49 -16.37 -18.43
CA PHE A 123 -15.61 -17.26 -17.66
C PHE A 123 -15.79 -17.20 -16.13
N VAL A 124 -16.01 -16.01 -15.55
CA VAL A 124 -16.12 -15.88 -14.09
C VAL A 124 -17.40 -16.56 -13.57
N VAL A 125 -18.40 -16.73 -14.45
CA VAL A 125 -19.69 -17.35 -14.14
C VAL A 125 -19.71 -18.85 -14.50
N SER A 126 -18.99 -19.30 -15.54
CA SER A 126 -18.91 -20.72 -15.91
C SER A 126 -17.90 -21.48 -15.05
N GLN A 127 -18.39 -22.05 -13.96
CA GLN A 127 -17.68 -22.87 -12.98
C GLN A 127 -16.72 -23.94 -13.61
N GLY A 128 -15.47 -24.00 -13.14
CA GLY A 128 -14.82 -25.28 -12.86
C GLY A 128 -13.76 -25.84 -13.83
N LEU A 129 -13.35 -25.16 -14.90
CA LEU A 129 -12.39 -25.72 -15.88
C LEU A 129 -11.26 -24.76 -16.24
N THR A 130 -10.62 -24.17 -15.25
CA THR A 130 -9.31 -23.53 -15.46
C THR A 130 -8.22 -24.50 -15.03
N GLN A 131 -7.24 -24.75 -15.90
CA GLN A 131 -6.03 -25.51 -15.53
C GLN A 131 -5.08 -24.68 -14.64
N CYS A 132 -5.36 -23.38 -14.43
CA CYS A 132 -4.58 -22.52 -13.56
C CYS A 132 -5.08 -22.59 -12.11
N ARG A 133 -4.27 -23.18 -11.23
CA ARG A 133 -4.53 -23.27 -9.78
C ARG A 133 -4.61 -21.90 -9.11
N SER A 134 -3.85 -20.91 -9.56
CA SER A 134 -3.93 -19.53 -9.02
C SER A 134 -5.29 -18.90 -9.29
N VAL A 135 -5.81 -18.98 -10.53
CA VAL A 135 -7.20 -18.57 -10.84
C VAL A 135 -8.19 -19.32 -9.97
N GLU A 136 -8.06 -20.65 -9.89
CA GLU A 136 -8.97 -21.50 -9.14
C GLU A 136 -9.05 -21.09 -7.67
N ARG A 137 -7.90 -20.86 -7.02
CA ARG A 137 -7.82 -20.42 -5.63
C ARG A 137 -8.39 -19.04 -5.42
N THR A 138 -8.07 -18.07 -6.27
CA THR A 138 -8.65 -16.72 -6.20
C THR A 138 -10.17 -16.75 -6.32
N VAL A 139 -10.71 -17.48 -7.31
CA VAL A 139 -12.16 -17.60 -7.53
C VAL A 139 -12.85 -18.35 -6.38
N ARG A 140 -12.20 -19.38 -5.82
CA ARG A 140 -12.72 -20.09 -4.63
C ARG A 140 -12.77 -19.15 -3.42
N ALA A 141 -11.68 -18.45 -3.12
CA ALA A 141 -11.61 -17.50 -2.02
C ALA A 141 -12.65 -16.37 -2.17
N MET A 142 -12.83 -15.86 -3.39
CA MET A 142 -13.86 -14.87 -3.71
C MET A 142 -15.26 -15.39 -3.38
N LYS A 143 -15.62 -16.58 -3.88
CA LYS A 143 -16.93 -17.21 -3.60
C LYS A 143 -17.13 -17.48 -2.11
N ASP A 144 -16.08 -17.87 -1.41
CA ASP A 144 -16.14 -18.12 0.03
C ASP A 144 -16.43 -16.83 0.81
N VAL A 145 -15.79 -15.73 0.45
CA VAL A 145 -16.02 -14.40 1.05
C VAL A 145 -17.42 -13.87 0.73
N GLU A 146 -17.88 -14.04 -0.51
CA GLU A 146 -19.22 -13.61 -0.94
C GLU A 146 -20.36 -14.36 -0.26
N ALA A 147 -20.19 -15.67 -0.05
CA ALA A 147 -21.18 -16.48 0.65
C ALA A 147 -21.29 -16.11 2.15
N ARG A 148 -20.29 -15.39 2.69
CA ARG A 148 -20.13 -15.07 4.11
C ARG A 148 -20.21 -13.56 4.38
N GLN A 149 -21.02 -12.84 3.62
CA GLN A 149 -21.22 -11.38 3.76
C GLN A 149 -21.68 -10.90 5.14
N ASP A 150 -22.17 -11.80 6.01
CA ASP A 150 -22.52 -11.52 7.40
C ASP A 150 -21.32 -11.61 8.36
N GLU A 151 -20.16 -12.13 7.93
CA GLU A 151 -18.94 -12.28 8.75
C GLU A 151 -18.01 -11.05 8.68
N TRP A 152 -18.28 -10.13 7.75
CA TRP A 152 -17.53 -8.89 7.53
C TRP A 152 -18.47 -7.77 7.06
N ASN A 153 -17.99 -6.51 7.05
CA ASN A 153 -18.81 -5.38 6.60
C ASN A 153 -18.88 -5.27 5.08
N SER A 154 -19.94 -5.83 4.51
CA SER A 154 -20.15 -5.95 3.06
C SER A 154 -20.98 -4.82 2.41
N LYS A 155 -21.42 -3.83 3.19
CA LYS A 155 -22.45 -2.86 2.77
C LYS A 155 -21.95 -1.42 2.60
N ASP A 156 -20.71 -1.15 2.94
CA ASP A 156 -20.15 0.21 2.95
C ASP A 156 -19.18 0.44 1.77
N ILE A 157 -17.92 0.82 2.03
CA ILE A 157 -16.93 1.12 1.00
C ILE A 157 -16.58 -0.17 0.25
N PHE A 158 -16.27 -1.24 0.98
CA PHE A 158 -15.96 -2.55 0.44
C PHE A 158 -17.23 -3.41 0.34
N THR A 159 -17.50 -3.91 -0.86
CA THR A 159 -18.73 -4.66 -1.17
C THR A 159 -18.41 -5.98 -1.87
N ALA A 160 -19.32 -6.95 -1.84
CA ALA A 160 -19.16 -8.20 -2.61
C ALA A 160 -18.99 -7.90 -4.11
N GLN A 161 -19.75 -6.93 -4.65
CA GLN A 161 -19.64 -6.53 -6.05
C GLN A 161 -18.25 -5.96 -6.39
N SER A 162 -17.69 -5.07 -5.54
CA SER A 162 -16.35 -4.52 -5.80
C SER A 162 -15.27 -5.61 -5.80
N LEU A 163 -15.44 -6.66 -4.98
CA LEU A 163 -14.55 -7.82 -5.00
C LEU A 163 -14.69 -8.62 -6.31
N GLN A 164 -15.92 -8.92 -6.75
CA GLN A 164 -16.18 -9.59 -8.03
C GLN A 164 -15.56 -8.85 -9.20
N ASP A 165 -15.78 -7.53 -9.26
CA ASP A 165 -15.28 -6.68 -10.32
C ASP A 165 -13.74 -6.69 -10.34
N ALA A 166 -13.10 -6.58 -9.17
CA ALA A 166 -11.65 -6.61 -9.04
C ALA A 166 -11.03 -7.96 -9.45
N VAL A 167 -11.61 -9.08 -8.99
CA VAL A 167 -11.14 -10.42 -9.35
C VAL A 167 -11.31 -10.66 -10.86
N SER A 168 -12.45 -10.28 -11.41
CA SER A 168 -12.72 -10.38 -12.86
C SER A 168 -11.72 -9.56 -13.67
N GLU A 169 -11.45 -8.33 -13.24
CA GLU A 169 -10.51 -7.43 -13.89
C GLU A 169 -9.08 -7.95 -13.84
N LEU A 170 -8.63 -8.49 -12.70
CA LEU A 170 -7.30 -9.08 -12.56
C LEU A 170 -7.14 -10.32 -13.43
N ILE A 171 -8.10 -11.25 -13.41
CA ILE A 171 -8.05 -12.48 -14.21
C ILE A 171 -7.96 -12.16 -15.70
N LEU A 172 -8.76 -11.19 -16.16
CA LEU A 172 -8.83 -10.80 -17.56
C LEU A 172 -7.81 -9.73 -17.97
N ALA A 173 -6.94 -9.28 -17.06
CA ALA A 173 -6.00 -8.18 -17.29
C ALA A 173 -5.05 -8.43 -18.48
N ASN A 174 -4.80 -9.70 -18.81
CA ASN A 174 -3.89 -10.12 -19.88
C ASN A 174 -4.62 -10.52 -21.17
N SER A 175 -5.93 -10.28 -21.27
CA SER A 175 -6.68 -10.45 -22.51
C SER A 175 -6.56 -9.21 -23.40
N GLU A 176 -6.90 -9.35 -24.68
CA GLU A 176 -6.93 -8.26 -25.66
C GLU A 176 -5.58 -7.50 -25.75
N ILE A 177 -4.46 -8.22 -25.74
CA ILE A 177 -3.11 -7.63 -25.85
C ILE A 177 -2.99 -6.88 -27.18
N ARG A 178 -2.45 -5.65 -27.13
CA ARG A 178 -2.27 -4.78 -28.29
C ARG A 178 -0.83 -4.32 -28.43
N HIS A 179 -0.27 -4.58 -29.60
CA HIS A 179 1.10 -4.21 -29.98
C HIS A 179 1.17 -2.98 -30.89
N GLU A 180 0.07 -2.65 -31.56
CA GLU A 180 -0.04 -1.50 -32.45
C GLU A 180 -0.15 -0.22 -31.61
N LEU A 181 1.00 0.22 -31.11
CA LEU A 181 1.15 1.47 -30.38
C LEU A 181 1.89 2.47 -31.25
N ASP A 182 1.39 3.69 -31.25
CA ASP A 182 1.94 4.80 -31.99
C ASP A 182 2.81 5.65 -31.08
N THR A 183 3.80 6.31 -31.66
CA THR A 183 4.56 7.35 -30.96
C THR A 183 4.48 8.64 -31.75
N CYS A 184 5.01 9.73 -31.21
CA CYS A 184 5.23 10.95 -31.98
C CYS A 184 6.08 10.75 -33.25
N ARG A 185 6.77 9.60 -33.39
CA ARG A 185 7.59 9.25 -34.55
C ARG A 185 6.78 8.66 -35.71
N GLY A 186 5.54 8.24 -35.47
CA GLY A 186 4.68 7.58 -36.45
C GLY A 186 4.06 6.28 -35.93
N SER A 187 3.20 5.70 -36.76
CA SER A 187 2.38 4.56 -36.37
C SER A 187 3.14 3.24 -36.37
N GLY A 188 2.86 2.37 -35.39
CA GLY A 188 3.47 1.05 -35.24
C GLY A 188 4.96 1.05 -34.84
N ILE A 189 5.56 2.22 -34.61
CA ILE A 189 6.99 2.39 -34.29
C ILE A 189 7.30 2.02 -32.82
N ALA A 190 6.31 1.77 -31.98
CA ALA A 190 6.54 1.39 -30.58
C ALA A 190 7.35 0.09 -30.41
N LEU A 191 7.25 -0.84 -31.37
CA LEU A 191 8.04 -2.07 -31.40
C LEU A 191 9.54 -1.81 -31.66
N ASP A 192 9.87 -0.67 -32.28
CA ASP A 192 11.24 -0.23 -32.55
C ASP A 192 11.84 0.59 -31.39
N LEU A 193 11.10 0.77 -30.29
CA LEU A 193 11.64 1.42 -29.10
C LEU A 193 12.73 0.54 -28.47
N PRO A 194 13.82 1.14 -27.96
CA PRO A 194 14.82 0.39 -27.21
C PRO A 194 14.17 -0.28 -25.99
N ILE A 195 14.77 -1.39 -25.55
CA ILE A 195 14.30 -2.14 -24.38
C ILE A 195 14.21 -1.19 -23.18
N VAL A 196 13.01 -1.03 -22.63
CA VAL A 196 12.78 -0.22 -21.43
C VAL A 196 13.53 -0.85 -20.26
N GLN A 197 14.42 -0.07 -19.66
CA GLN A 197 15.12 -0.42 -18.43
C GLN A 197 14.50 0.31 -17.22
N ALA A 198 14.76 -0.21 -16.03
CA ALA A 198 14.29 0.35 -14.77
C ALA A 198 15.34 0.14 -13.66
N PRO A 199 15.38 1.02 -12.64
CA PRO A 199 16.28 0.86 -11.50
C PRO A 199 16.04 -0.44 -10.73
N ASP A 200 17.12 -0.99 -10.16
CA ASP A 200 17.04 -2.07 -9.18
C ASP A 200 16.35 -1.56 -7.91
N ARG A 201 15.26 -2.19 -7.47
CA ARG A 201 14.55 -1.77 -6.25
C ARG A 201 15.27 -2.17 -4.95
N ARG A 202 16.27 -3.05 -5.01
CA ARG A 202 17.02 -3.49 -3.82
C ARG A 202 17.76 -2.31 -3.19
N PRO A 203 17.82 -2.23 -1.84
CA PRO A 203 18.62 -1.25 -1.15
C PRO A 203 20.07 -1.22 -1.65
N HIS A 204 20.58 -0.04 -1.97
CA HIS A 204 21.96 0.15 -2.42
C HIS A 204 22.76 0.99 -1.40
N PRO A 205 23.94 0.56 -0.92
CA PRO A 205 24.67 1.25 0.15
C PRO A 205 25.06 2.72 -0.13
N LEU A 206 25.14 3.12 -1.41
CA LEU A 206 25.44 4.51 -1.79
C LEU A 206 24.21 5.44 -1.75
N ASN A 207 23.00 4.89 -1.81
CA ASN A 207 21.76 5.64 -1.97
C ASN A 207 20.80 5.43 -0.80
N ASP A 208 20.84 4.28 -0.14
CA ASP A 208 19.97 3.85 0.95
C ASP A 208 20.69 3.83 2.30
N SER A 209 19.94 4.06 3.38
CA SER A 209 20.41 3.77 4.74
C SER A 209 20.66 2.27 4.92
N SER A 210 21.67 1.90 5.73
CA SER A 210 21.88 0.52 6.12
C SER A 210 20.69 -0.01 6.95
N PRO A 211 20.44 -1.33 6.96
CA PRO A 211 19.36 -1.92 7.76
C PRO A 211 19.41 -1.52 9.24
N GLU A 212 20.60 -1.39 9.83
CA GLU A 212 20.77 -1.05 11.25
C GLU A 212 20.37 0.41 11.54
N ILE A 213 20.73 1.34 10.65
CA ILE A 213 20.30 2.74 10.78
C ILE A 213 18.79 2.81 10.56
N ALA A 214 18.29 2.15 9.51
CA ALA A 214 16.87 2.15 9.18
C ALA A 214 16.02 1.58 10.34
N SER A 215 16.44 0.47 10.96
CA SER A 215 15.71 -0.14 12.08
C SER A 215 15.69 0.72 13.34
N GLN A 216 16.68 1.60 13.52
CA GLN A 216 16.69 2.56 14.63
C GLN A 216 15.75 3.74 14.37
N LEU A 217 15.70 4.23 13.12
CA LEU A 217 14.84 5.35 12.74
C LEU A 217 13.37 4.94 12.62
N TYR A 218 13.12 3.75 12.09
CA TYR A 218 11.78 3.25 11.71
C TYR A 218 11.59 1.82 12.21
N PRO A 219 11.50 1.61 13.53
CA PRO A 219 11.39 0.27 14.09
C PRO A 219 10.07 -0.39 13.69
N THR A 220 10.16 -1.65 13.30
CA THR A 220 9.03 -2.56 13.09
C THR A 220 9.26 -3.86 13.85
N SER A 221 8.20 -4.59 14.17
CA SER A 221 8.34 -5.86 14.90
C SER A 221 8.94 -6.95 14.00
N GLU A 222 8.78 -6.81 12.69
CA GLU A 222 9.38 -7.73 11.71
C GLU A 222 10.89 -7.50 11.52
N ALA A 223 11.38 -6.29 11.81
CA ALA A 223 12.73 -5.84 11.47
C ALA A 223 13.07 -5.98 9.97
N ILE A 224 12.06 -5.92 9.10
CA ILE A 224 12.18 -5.98 7.64
C ILE A 224 12.05 -4.56 7.08
N LYS A 225 13.05 -4.13 6.30
CA LYS A 225 13.07 -2.77 5.73
C LYS A 225 11.85 -2.47 4.87
N LEU A 226 11.43 -3.41 4.01
CA LEU A 226 10.24 -3.22 3.17
C LEU A 226 8.96 -2.98 4.01
N CYS A 227 8.81 -3.72 5.10
CA CYS A 227 7.72 -3.50 6.04
C CYS A 227 7.81 -2.12 6.67
N ALA A 228 9.02 -1.69 7.06
CA ALA A 228 9.23 -0.34 7.59
C ALA A 228 8.85 0.73 6.56
N ASP A 229 9.23 0.53 5.29
CA ASP A 229 8.93 1.46 4.21
C ASP A 229 7.42 1.61 4.00
N ALA A 230 6.69 0.50 3.84
CA ALA A 230 5.24 0.52 3.68
C ALA A 230 4.49 1.08 4.90
N LYS A 231 4.97 0.79 6.12
CA LYS A 231 4.30 1.21 7.36
C LYS A 231 4.58 2.66 7.70
N HIS A 232 5.86 3.04 7.80
CA HIS A 232 6.26 4.37 8.28
C HIS A 232 6.05 5.47 7.27
N TYR A 233 6.22 5.22 5.97
CA TYR A 233 6.10 6.26 4.96
C TYR A 233 4.73 6.38 4.33
N PHE A 234 3.83 5.42 4.55
CA PHE A 234 2.45 5.46 4.07
C PHE A 234 1.43 5.50 5.20
N ALA A 235 1.13 4.36 5.83
CA ALA A 235 0.03 4.23 6.79
C ALA A 235 0.24 5.11 8.04
N ILE A 236 1.39 4.99 8.71
CA ILE A 236 1.73 5.82 9.87
C ILE A 236 1.85 7.28 9.46
N ALA A 237 2.52 7.57 8.33
CA ALA A 237 2.64 8.92 7.79
C ALA A 237 1.28 9.59 7.55
N ALA A 238 0.21 8.87 7.23
CA ALA A 238 -1.10 9.49 7.02
C ALA A 238 -1.73 10.04 8.32
N GLY A 239 -1.34 9.52 9.48
CA GLY A 239 -1.85 9.96 10.79
C GLY A 239 -0.83 10.56 11.75
N ALA A 240 0.48 10.46 11.51
CA ALA A 240 1.51 10.79 12.50
C ALA A 240 1.42 12.21 13.08
N SER A 241 0.82 13.16 12.34
CA SER A 241 0.59 14.54 12.78
C SER A 241 -0.65 14.76 13.68
N GLY A 242 -1.43 13.72 13.99
CA GLY A 242 -2.66 13.89 14.76
C GLY A 242 -3.31 12.63 15.35
N CYS A 243 -2.80 11.44 15.04
CA CYS A 243 -3.22 10.16 15.59
C CYS A 243 -2.22 9.70 16.66
N ASP A 244 -2.67 8.94 17.66
CA ASP A 244 -1.75 8.26 18.58
C ASP A 244 -0.84 7.30 17.79
N TYR A 245 0.46 7.36 18.07
CA TYR A 245 1.44 6.60 17.31
C TYR A 245 1.29 5.08 17.48
N GLY A 246 0.81 4.62 18.64
CA GLY A 246 0.47 3.22 18.88
C GLY A 246 -0.70 2.74 18.03
N LEU A 247 -1.76 3.55 17.92
CA LEU A 247 -2.88 3.26 17.01
C LEU A 247 -2.44 3.25 15.55
N ALA A 248 -1.70 4.28 15.11
CA ALA A 248 -1.21 4.35 13.74
C ALA A 248 -0.33 3.13 13.39
N ARG A 249 0.50 2.68 14.33
CA ARG A 249 1.33 1.48 14.15
C ARG A 249 0.51 0.20 14.12
N ALA A 250 -0.48 0.03 15.00
CA ALA A 250 -1.39 -1.11 14.96
C ALA A 250 -2.16 -1.19 13.65
N ILE A 251 -2.64 -0.05 13.12
CA ILE A 251 -3.27 0.02 11.80
C ILE A 251 -2.29 -0.36 10.70
N ALA A 252 -1.04 0.08 10.77
CA ALA A 252 -0.04 -0.28 9.76
C ALA A 252 0.32 -1.77 9.81
N ASP A 253 0.44 -2.35 11.01
CA ASP A 253 0.78 -3.76 11.22
C ASP A 253 -0.38 -4.70 10.84
N CYS A 254 -1.65 -4.29 10.95
CA CYS A 254 -2.75 -5.11 10.44
C CYS A 254 -2.74 -5.26 8.90
N GLY A 255 -2.00 -4.38 8.21
CA GLY A 255 -1.72 -4.48 6.78
C GLY A 255 -0.67 -5.53 6.42
N ASN A 256 -0.17 -6.34 7.36
CA ASN A 256 0.77 -7.41 7.04
C ASN A 256 0.21 -8.42 6.04
N ASP A 257 -1.10 -8.65 5.98
CA ASP A 257 -1.70 -9.51 4.95
C ASP A 257 -1.58 -8.91 3.54
N ILE A 258 -1.55 -7.58 3.42
CA ILE A 258 -1.27 -6.91 2.15
C ILE A 258 0.17 -7.20 1.74
N LEU A 259 1.12 -7.04 2.67
CA LEU A 259 2.54 -7.34 2.42
C LEU A 259 2.76 -8.82 2.10
N ILE A 260 2.03 -9.73 2.74
CA ILE A 260 2.04 -11.15 2.40
C ILE A 260 1.51 -11.34 0.96
N GLY A 261 0.37 -10.72 0.63
CA GLY A 261 -0.17 -10.77 -0.73
C GLY A 261 0.81 -10.26 -1.78
N ASP A 262 1.47 -9.14 -1.51
CA ASP A 262 2.42 -8.50 -2.42
C ASP A 262 3.72 -9.30 -2.59
N TYR A 263 4.23 -9.90 -1.51
CA TYR A 263 5.64 -10.31 -1.41
C TYR A 263 5.84 -11.77 -0.99
N CYS A 264 4.77 -12.58 -0.93
CA CYS A 264 4.87 -13.96 -0.50
C CYS A 264 5.86 -14.80 -1.32
N GLU A 265 6.07 -14.51 -2.59
CA GLU A 265 7.00 -15.27 -3.45
C GLU A 265 8.48 -15.03 -3.07
N ALA A 266 8.79 -13.88 -2.48
CA ALA A 266 10.13 -13.52 -2.02
C ALA A 266 10.37 -13.87 -0.53
N ALA A 267 9.31 -14.05 0.26
CA ALA A 267 9.39 -14.31 1.69
C ALA A 267 9.69 -15.78 2.01
N ASP A 268 10.63 -16.02 2.93
CA ASP A 268 10.82 -17.35 3.50
C ASP A 268 9.71 -17.71 4.51
N ALA A 269 9.61 -18.99 4.86
CA ALA A 269 8.56 -19.48 5.76
C ALA A 269 8.59 -18.81 7.14
N ARG A 270 9.77 -18.41 7.63
CA ARG A 270 9.93 -17.73 8.92
C ARG A 270 9.36 -16.32 8.87
N THR A 271 9.68 -15.58 7.80
CA THR A 271 9.22 -14.23 7.53
C THR A 271 7.71 -14.20 7.35
N LEU A 272 7.18 -15.14 6.56
CA LEU A 272 5.74 -15.29 6.36
C LEU A 272 5.02 -15.54 7.70
N LYS A 273 5.51 -16.48 8.51
CA LYS A 273 4.94 -16.75 9.84
C LYS A 273 4.95 -15.52 10.74
N LEU A 274 6.05 -14.76 10.75
CA LEU A 274 6.16 -13.54 11.55
C LEU A 274 5.14 -12.47 11.12
N LEU A 275 5.00 -12.25 9.80
CA LEU A 275 4.02 -11.32 9.24
C LEU A 275 2.59 -11.71 9.62
N GLN A 276 2.24 -13.00 9.46
CA GLN A 276 0.93 -13.54 9.80
C GLN A 276 0.59 -13.34 11.28
N GLN A 277 1.52 -13.69 12.18
CA GLN A 277 1.29 -13.61 13.61
C GLN A 277 1.20 -12.15 14.09
N ASN A 278 2.05 -11.26 13.57
CA ASN A 278 2.00 -9.84 13.94
C ASN A 278 0.76 -9.15 13.37
N GLY A 279 0.33 -9.49 12.15
CA GLY A 279 -0.92 -9.00 11.57
C GLY A 279 -2.13 -9.39 12.41
N ALA A 280 -2.22 -10.66 12.81
CA ALA A 280 -3.29 -11.15 13.70
C ALA A 280 -3.27 -10.44 15.07
N ALA A 281 -2.07 -10.22 15.64
CA ALA A 281 -1.93 -9.46 16.89
C ALA A 281 -2.47 -8.03 16.76
N ALA A 282 -2.14 -7.35 15.66
CA ALA A 282 -2.57 -6.00 15.38
C ALA A 282 -4.09 -5.91 15.18
N ILE A 283 -4.70 -6.84 14.42
CA ILE A 283 -6.16 -6.93 14.24
C ILE A 283 -6.87 -7.11 15.58
N ALA A 284 -6.38 -8.02 16.42
CA ALA A 284 -6.94 -8.25 17.75
C ALA A 284 -6.82 -7.01 18.65
N PHE A 285 -5.69 -6.31 18.60
CA PHE A 285 -5.49 -5.06 19.33
C PHE A 285 -6.46 -3.97 18.85
N LEU A 286 -6.62 -3.80 17.54
CA LEU A 286 -7.56 -2.84 16.97
C LEU A 286 -9.00 -3.18 17.35
N LYS A 287 -9.35 -4.47 17.48
CA LYS A 287 -10.67 -4.85 18.01
C LYS A 287 -10.84 -4.43 19.47
N LEU A 288 -9.79 -4.56 20.29
CA LEU A 288 -9.80 -4.05 21.66
C LEU A 288 -9.96 -2.51 21.68
N CYS A 289 -9.25 -1.80 20.81
CA CYS A 289 -9.40 -0.35 20.64
C CYS A 289 -10.82 0.03 20.20
N ASN A 290 -11.45 -0.76 19.33
CA ASN A 290 -12.83 -0.56 18.93
C ASN A 290 -13.80 -0.76 20.09
N LEU A 291 -13.64 -1.82 20.89
CA LEU A 291 -14.43 -2.04 22.12
C LEU A 291 -14.27 -0.89 23.12
N SER A 292 -13.08 -0.28 23.18
CA SER A 292 -12.78 0.86 24.04
C SER A 292 -13.12 2.24 23.43
N ASN A 293 -13.80 2.28 22.27
CA ASN A 293 -14.17 3.50 21.54
C ASN A 293 -12.98 4.40 21.11
N LEU A 294 -11.79 3.83 20.97
CA LEU A 294 -10.62 4.51 20.41
C LEU A 294 -10.59 4.45 18.87
N VAL A 295 -11.25 3.45 18.29
CA VAL A 295 -11.46 3.28 16.85
C VAL A 295 -12.96 3.07 16.63
N THR A 296 -13.55 3.83 15.72
CA THR A 296 -15.00 3.73 15.45
C THR A 296 -15.35 2.42 14.73
N GLU A 297 -16.61 2.00 14.78
CA GLU A 297 -17.11 0.88 13.97
C GLU A 297 -16.82 1.10 12.49
N TRP A 298 -17.12 2.30 11.96
CA TRP A 298 -16.82 2.66 10.57
C TRP A 298 -15.34 2.45 10.20
N GLN A 299 -14.41 2.90 11.05
CA GLN A 299 -12.97 2.74 10.83
C GLN A 299 -12.54 1.27 10.85
N PHE A 300 -12.93 0.56 11.90
CA PHE A 300 -12.52 -0.83 12.10
C PHE A 300 -13.13 -1.75 11.04
N ASP A 301 -14.44 -1.65 10.81
CA ASP A 301 -15.17 -2.55 9.93
C ASP A 301 -14.72 -2.43 8.46
N ASN A 302 -14.53 -1.20 7.97
CA ASN A 302 -14.03 -0.99 6.61
C ASN A 302 -12.56 -1.41 6.46
N LEU A 303 -11.73 -1.24 7.50
CA LEU A 303 -10.35 -1.71 7.48
C LEU A 303 -10.28 -3.24 7.38
N MET A 304 -11.07 -3.94 8.19
CA MET A 304 -11.14 -5.40 8.16
C MET A 304 -11.71 -5.93 6.85
N ALA A 305 -12.75 -5.27 6.31
CA ALA A 305 -13.30 -5.60 4.99
C ALA A 305 -12.26 -5.41 3.87
N GLY A 306 -11.48 -4.32 3.91
CA GLY A 306 -10.40 -4.07 2.95
C GLY A 306 -9.29 -5.12 3.01
N VAL A 307 -8.82 -5.49 4.20
CA VAL A 307 -7.83 -6.56 4.40
C VAL A 307 -8.33 -7.89 3.83
N LEU A 308 -9.56 -8.26 4.16
CA LEU A 308 -10.17 -9.51 3.73
C LEU A 308 -10.34 -9.58 2.20
N GLN A 309 -10.80 -8.50 1.57
CA GLN A 309 -10.87 -8.43 0.10
C GLN A 309 -9.49 -8.49 -0.55
N PHE A 310 -8.47 -7.89 0.08
CA PHE A 310 -7.10 -7.99 -0.43
C PHE A 310 -6.57 -9.43 -0.39
N ARG A 311 -6.83 -10.17 0.70
CA ARG A 311 -6.44 -11.60 0.81
C ARG A 311 -6.93 -12.41 -0.39
N VAL A 312 -8.12 -12.13 -0.89
CA VAL A 312 -8.69 -12.84 -2.05
C VAL A 312 -7.88 -12.59 -3.32
N ILE A 313 -7.57 -11.34 -3.63
CA ILE A 313 -6.83 -10.99 -4.86
C ILE A 313 -5.34 -11.39 -4.80
N GLY A 314 -4.78 -11.53 -3.59
CA GLY A 314 -3.40 -11.96 -3.39
C GLY A 314 -3.04 -13.33 -3.98
N TYR A 315 -4.02 -14.24 -4.13
CA TYR A 315 -3.79 -15.58 -4.71
C TYR A 315 -3.42 -15.58 -6.22
N TYR A 316 -3.61 -14.47 -6.95
CA TYR A 316 -3.47 -14.43 -8.42
C TYR A 316 -2.16 -13.79 -8.94
N ARG A 317 -1.18 -13.53 -8.06
CA ARG A 317 0.02 -12.78 -8.43
C ARG A 317 0.99 -13.53 -9.34
N ASP A 318 1.64 -12.77 -10.24
CA ASP A 318 2.76 -13.09 -11.15
C ASP A 318 2.70 -14.33 -12.06
N HIS A 319 1.62 -15.12 -12.03
CA HIS A 319 1.48 -16.40 -12.73
C HIS A 319 1.50 -16.35 -14.27
N ALA A 320 1.27 -15.20 -14.93
CA ALA A 320 1.25 -15.06 -16.40
C ALA A 320 2.46 -14.33 -16.98
N ARG A 321 3.35 -13.81 -16.14
CA ARG A 321 4.51 -12.99 -16.52
C ARG A 321 5.39 -13.62 -17.62
N PRO A 322 5.68 -14.95 -17.62
CA PRO A 322 6.52 -15.55 -18.66
C PRO A 322 5.97 -15.44 -20.08
N HIS A 323 4.64 -15.33 -20.24
CA HIS A 323 3.96 -15.32 -21.55
C HIS A 323 3.60 -13.92 -22.04
N LEU A 324 3.75 -12.92 -21.19
CA LEU A 324 3.47 -11.54 -21.55
C LEU A 324 4.54 -11.00 -22.52
N PRO A 325 4.16 -10.11 -23.46
CA PRO A 325 5.12 -9.50 -24.37
C PRO A 325 6.24 -8.76 -23.63
N GLY A 326 7.40 -8.65 -24.27
CA GLY A 326 8.42 -7.69 -23.83
C GLY A 326 8.09 -6.27 -24.29
N GLY A 327 8.60 -5.27 -23.59
CA GLY A 327 8.43 -3.86 -23.97
C GLY A 327 7.02 -3.34 -23.67
N LEU A 328 6.61 -2.30 -24.41
CA LEU A 328 5.30 -1.67 -24.22
C LEU A 328 4.21 -2.42 -24.99
N TYR A 329 3.11 -2.68 -24.31
CA TYR A 329 1.88 -3.19 -24.91
C TYR A 329 0.69 -2.71 -24.06
N GLY A 330 -0.44 -2.50 -24.72
CA GLY A 330 -1.73 -2.32 -24.04
C GLY A 330 -2.42 -3.67 -23.82
N SER A 331 -3.42 -3.69 -22.96
CA SER A 331 -4.30 -4.84 -22.77
C SER A 331 -5.69 -4.41 -22.30
N ARG A 332 -6.58 -5.38 -22.06
CA ARG A 332 -7.92 -5.12 -21.54
C ARG A 332 -7.85 -4.31 -20.25
N ILE A 333 -8.64 -3.25 -20.17
CA ILE A 333 -8.92 -2.51 -18.94
C ILE A 333 -10.38 -2.04 -18.95
N THR A 334 -11.15 -2.33 -17.90
CA THR A 334 -12.53 -1.81 -17.78
C THR A 334 -12.61 -0.49 -17.04
N GLY A 335 -11.57 -0.14 -16.29
CA GLY A 335 -11.46 1.13 -15.59
C GLY A 335 -10.21 1.20 -14.73
N LEU A 336 -9.69 2.41 -14.53
CA LEU A 336 -8.48 2.67 -13.74
C LEU A 336 -8.63 2.22 -12.29
N THR A 337 -9.84 2.25 -11.75
CA THR A 337 -10.10 1.96 -10.34
C THR A 337 -10.53 0.53 -10.09
N THR A 338 -10.91 -0.26 -11.11
CA THR A 338 -11.70 -1.49 -10.89
C THR A 338 -11.06 -2.46 -9.91
N HIS A 339 -9.82 -2.92 -10.17
CA HIS A 339 -9.08 -3.75 -9.21
C HIS A 339 -8.26 -2.94 -8.22
N ARG A 340 -7.74 -1.77 -8.64
CA ARG A 340 -6.98 -0.83 -7.80
C ARG A 340 -7.77 -0.32 -6.59
N TYR A 341 -9.10 -0.44 -6.62
CA TYR A 341 -10.00 -0.17 -5.49
C TYR A 341 -9.63 -0.95 -4.22
N ILE A 342 -9.09 -2.16 -4.41
CA ILE A 342 -8.66 -3.05 -3.34
C ILE A 342 -7.14 -3.13 -3.31
N ASP A 343 -6.52 -3.34 -4.48
CA ASP A 343 -5.10 -3.68 -4.64
C ASP A 343 -4.11 -2.59 -4.21
N LEU A 344 -4.54 -1.33 -4.06
CA LEU A 344 -3.67 -0.27 -3.53
C LEU A 344 -3.57 -0.24 -1.99
N GLY A 345 -4.40 -1.02 -1.28
CA GLY A 345 -4.34 -1.08 0.19
C GLY A 345 -4.66 0.23 0.92
N LEU A 346 -5.21 1.24 0.23
CA LEU A 346 -5.26 2.64 0.69
C LEU A 346 -5.98 2.84 2.03
N PHE A 347 -6.87 1.93 2.40
CA PHE A 347 -7.65 2.09 3.62
C PHE A 347 -6.78 2.08 4.90
N HIS A 348 -5.59 1.48 4.83
CA HIS A 348 -4.58 1.51 5.90
C HIS A 348 -4.03 2.92 6.16
N ALA A 349 -4.09 3.83 5.19
CA ALA A 349 -3.79 5.24 5.38
C ALA A 349 -5.05 6.08 5.68
N VAL A 350 -6.22 5.67 5.18
CA VAL A 350 -7.51 6.35 5.45
C VAL A 350 -7.82 6.36 6.94
N VAL A 351 -7.68 5.24 7.65
CA VAL A 351 -8.01 5.16 9.08
C VAL A 351 -7.13 6.09 9.95
N PRO A 352 -5.79 6.09 9.86
CA PRO A 352 -4.97 6.99 10.66
C PRO A 352 -5.19 8.46 10.27
N ALA A 353 -5.45 8.77 9.00
CA ALA A 353 -5.85 10.13 8.58
C ALA A 353 -7.23 10.52 9.15
N SER A 354 -8.19 9.59 9.17
CA SER A 354 -9.51 9.76 9.78
C SER A 354 -9.39 10.06 11.28
N LEU A 355 -8.56 9.30 12.01
CA LEU A 355 -8.28 9.57 13.42
C LEU A 355 -7.62 10.94 13.64
N ALA A 356 -6.71 11.34 12.76
CA ALA A 356 -6.00 12.61 12.88
C ALA A 356 -6.87 13.85 12.54
N THR A 357 -7.91 13.68 11.74
CA THR A 357 -8.76 14.77 11.24
C THR A 357 -10.16 14.79 11.86
N GLY A 358 -10.63 13.65 12.36
CA GLY A 358 -12.02 13.43 12.76
C GLY A 358 -12.99 13.25 11.58
N GLU A 359 -12.49 13.21 10.34
CA GLU A 359 -13.31 13.05 9.13
C GLU A 359 -13.53 11.56 8.81
N GLN A 360 -14.58 11.26 8.07
CA GLN A 360 -14.81 9.96 7.43
C GLN A 360 -14.94 10.16 5.92
N LEU A 361 -14.66 9.11 5.15
CA LEU A 361 -14.84 9.15 3.71
C LEU A 361 -16.12 8.44 3.28
N THR A 362 -16.77 8.99 2.28
CA THR A 362 -17.81 8.29 1.52
C THR A 362 -17.19 7.41 0.43
N LYS A 363 -17.95 6.41 -0.03
CA LYS A 363 -17.56 5.56 -1.16
C LYS A 363 -17.15 6.32 -2.43
N PRO A 364 -17.85 7.40 -2.86
CA PRO A 364 -17.42 8.22 -4.00
C PRO A 364 -16.10 8.95 -3.77
N GLU A 365 -15.85 9.47 -2.56
CA GLU A 365 -14.59 10.13 -2.22
C GLU A 365 -13.44 9.12 -2.22
N TYR A 366 -13.66 7.94 -1.64
CA TYR A 366 -12.69 6.84 -1.69
C TYR A 366 -12.39 6.42 -3.14
N SER A 367 -13.40 6.35 -4.01
CA SER A 367 -13.19 6.03 -5.44
C SER A 367 -12.33 7.07 -6.16
N LYS A 368 -12.50 8.36 -5.86
CA LYS A 368 -11.65 9.43 -6.39
C LYS A 368 -10.22 9.34 -5.85
N LEU A 369 -10.08 9.03 -4.55
CA LEU A 369 -8.79 8.82 -3.90
C LEU A 369 -8.04 7.65 -4.55
N VAL A 370 -8.72 6.52 -4.75
CA VAL A 370 -8.19 5.36 -5.50
C VAL A 370 -7.71 5.78 -6.88
N LYS A 371 -8.50 6.55 -7.63
CA LYS A 371 -8.11 7.01 -8.97
C LYS A 371 -6.82 7.84 -8.93
N ALA A 372 -6.72 8.82 -8.03
CA ALA A 372 -5.51 9.64 -7.91
C ALA A 372 -4.29 8.79 -7.53
N CYS A 373 -4.41 7.95 -6.50
CA CYS A 373 -3.31 7.10 -6.06
C CYS A 373 -2.92 6.03 -7.10
N ALA A 374 -3.88 5.49 -7.86
CA ALA A 374 -3.61 4.58 -8.98
C ALA A 374 -2.78 5.28 -10.06
N LEU A 375 -3.17 6.50 -10.47
CA LEU A 375 -2.41 7.27 -11.45
C LEU A 375 -1.01 7.61 -10.93
N ILE A 376 -0.88 8.05 -9.67
CA ILE A 376 0.43 8.34 -9.06
C ILE A 376 1.30 7.10 -9.08
N ASN A 377 0.83 5.98 -8.53
CA ASN A 377 1.56 4.72 -8.48
C ASN A 377 2.00 4.30 -9.89
N ASP A 378 1.04 4.20 -10.80
CA ASP A 378 1.24 3.50 -12.07
C ASP A 378 1.99 4.33 -13.09
N LEU A 379 1.95 5.66 -12.98
CA LEU A 379 2.85 6.54 -13.71
C LEU A 379 4.27 6.38 -13.19
N ILE A 380 4.49 6.43 -11.87
CA ILE A 380 5.86 6.34 -11.34
C ILE A 380 6.43 4.93 -11.59
N ASP A 381 5.59 3.90 -11.49
CA ASP A 381 5.90 2.51 -11.79
C ASP A 381 6.07 2.15 -13.26
N PHE A 382 5.72 3.06 -14.17
CA PHE A 382 5.62 2.75 -15.59
C PHE A 382 6.82 1.99 -16.17
N ARG A 383 8.06 2.44 -15.90
CA ARG A 383 9.29 1.75 -16.38
C ARG A 383 9.48 0.38 -15.77
N SER A 384 9.34 0.31 -14.44
CA SER A 384 9.59 -0.92 -13.69
C SER A 384 8.53 -1.97 -13.99
N ASP A 385 7.28 -1.56 -14.13
CA ASP A 385 6.17 -2.44 -14.48
C ASP A 385 6.21 -2.86 -15.94
N THR A 386 6.71 -2.02 -16.85
CA THR A 386 7.03 -2.42 -18.23
C THR A 386 8.08 -3.52 -18.22
N LYS A 387 9.18 -3.31 -17.50
CA LYS A 387 10.29 -4.26 -17.42
C LYS A 387 9.86 -5.59 -16.81
N ARG A 388 9.03 -5.55 -15.77
CA ARG A 388 8.54 -6.71 -15.01
C ARG A 388 7.28 -7.34 -15.60
N LYS A 389 6.65 -6.71 -16.59
CA LYS A 389 5.38 -7.12 -17.21
C LYS A 389 4.24 -7.23 -16.18
N GLN A 390 4.14 -6.25 -15.29
CA GLN A 390 3.17 -6.22 -14.20
C GLN A 390 1.76 -5.91 -14.74
N ARG A 391 0.77 -6.74 -14.38
CA ARG A 391 -0.61 -6.69 -14.90
C ARG A 391 -1.52 -5.76 -14.08
N GLU A 392 -1.04 -5.32 -12.94
CA GLU A 392 -1.75 -4.44 -12.03
C GLU A 392 -1.67 -2.99 -12.51
N ASN A 393 -0.63 -2.63 -13.29
CA ASN A 393 -0.42 -1.29 -13.77
C ASN A 393 -1.49 -0.87 -14.80
N VAL A 394 -2.47 -0.07 -14.36
CA VAL A 394 -3.59 0.35 -15.20
C VAL A 394 -3.17 1.34 -16.28
N VAL A 395 -2.10 2.10 -16.06
CA VAL A 395 -1.55 3.04 -17.05
C VAL A 395 -0.98 2.27 -18.23
N LEU A 396 -0.18 1.23 -17.99
CA LEU A 396 0.38 0.37 -19.03
C LEU A 396 -0.71 -0.37 -19.78
N ARG A 397 -1.68 -0.95 -19.08
CA ARG A 397 -2.79 -1.68 -19.71
C ARG A 397 -3.62 -0.78 -20.61
N GLY A 398 -3.85 0.47 -20.21
CA GLY A 398 -4.59 1.43 -21.00
C GLY A 398 -3.87 1.98 -22.24
N LEU A 399 -2.63 1.56 -22.55
CA LEU A 399 -1.92 2.03 -23.74
C LEU A 399 -2.68 1.68 -25.04
N HIS A 400 -3.27 2.71 -25.65
CA HIS A 400 -3.96 2.63 -26.94
C HIS A 400 -3.59 3.86 -27.79
N GLY A 401 -3.21 3.64 -29.05
CA GLY A 401 -2.84 4.73 -29.96
C GLY A 401 -1.51 5.39 -29.57
N ASN A 402 -1.47 6.73 -29.58
CA ASN A 402 -0.23 7.47 -29.38
C ASN A 402 0.18 7.55 -27.91
N ILE A 403 1.28 6.88 -27.55
CA ILE A 403 1.78 6.77 -26.18
C ILE A 403 2.08 8.15 -25.57
N CYS A 404 2.68 9.06 -26.34
CA CYS A 404 3.08 10.37 -25.87
C CYS A 404 1.87 11.23 -25.48
N VAL A 405 0.81 11.20 -26.30
CA VAL A 405 -0.46 11.91 -26.05
C VAL A 405 -1.19 11.28 -24.86
N TYR A 406 -1.32 9.95 -24.85
CA TYR A 406 -1.99 9.23 -23.77
C TYR A 406 -1.37 9.51 -22.39
N LEU A 407 -0.05 9.40 -22.26
CA LEU A 407 0.63 9.72 -21.01
C LEU A 407 0.51 11.21 -20.65
N ASP A 408 0.34 12.11 -21.62
CA ASP A 408 0.10 13.53 -21.36
C ASP A 408 -1.25 13.82 -20.74
N GLU A 409 -2.28 13.20 -21.28
CA GLU A 409 -3.62 13.28 -20.75
C GLU A 409 -3.68 12.73 -19.32
N LEU A 410 -3.06 11.57 -19.06
CA LEU A 410 -3.05 10.96 -17.73
C LEU A 410 -2.27 11.76 -16.68
N ILE A 411 -1.13 12.38 -17.04
CA ILE A 411 -0.45 13.30 -16.11
C ILE A 411 -1.37 14.48 -15.82
N GLY A 412 -2.02 15.06 -16.83
CA GLY A 412 -2.98 16.15 -16.64
C GLY A 412 -4.16 15.76 -15.74
N GLU A 413 -4.70 14.57 -15.91
CA GLU A 413 -5.79 14.02 -15.10
C GLU A 413 -5.35 13.73 -13.66
N CYS A 414 -4.14 13.22 -13.46
CA CYS A 414 -3.54 13.00 -12.15
C CYS A 414 -3.47 14.31 -11.35
N LEU A 415 -3.00 15.40 -11.98
CA LEU A 415 -2.90 16.72 -11.34
C LEU A 415 -4.27 17.28 -10.95
N ASP A 416 -5.25 17.23 -11.85
CA ASP A 416 -6.59 17.75 -11.59
C ASP A 416 -7.29 16.97 -10.48
N THR A 417 -7.22 15.63 -10.54
CA THR A 417 -7.85 14.76 -9.54
C THR A 417 -7.21 14.97 -8.17
N THR A 418 -5.87 15.08 -8.12
CA THR A 418 -5.13 15.36 -6.89
C THR A 418 -5.51 16.71 -6.30
N ALA A 419 -5.47 17.79 -7.09
CA ALA A 419 -5.83 19.12 -6.61
C ALA A 419 -7.26 19.15 -6.07
N SER A 420 -8.22 18.57 -6.81
CA SER A 420 -9.60 18.44 -6.35
C SER A 420 -9.75 17.71 -5.02
N LEU A 421 -8.99 16.62 -4.79
CA LEU A 421 -9.03 15.89 -3.52
C LEU A 421 -8.48 16.73 -2.37
N VAL A 422 -7.32 17.35 -2.56
CA VAL A 422 -6.65 18.19 -1.56
C VAL A 422 -7.51 19.39 -1.17
N GLU A 423 -8.20 20.01 -2.14
CA GLU A 423 -9.15 21.11 -1.90
C GLU A 423 -10.39 20.67 -1.11
N SER A 424 -10.84 19.42 -1.29
CA SER A 424 -12.13 18.94 -0.80
C SER A 424 -12.13 18.37 0.63
N SER A 425 -11.05 17.71 1.04
CA SER A 425 -10.98 17.02 2.34
C SER A 425 -9.55 16.97 2.87
N ARG A 426 -9.39 17.25 4.17
CA ARG A 426 -8.09 17.15 4.82
C ARG A 426 -7.66 15.70 4.97
N LEU A 427 -8.60 14.79 5.21
CA LEU A 427 -8.32 13.36 5.23
C LEU A 427 -7.77 12.90 3.87
N CYS A 428 -8.46 13.21 2.77
CA CYS A 428 -7.99 12.88 1.42
C CYS A 428 -6.59 13.47 1.15
N ALA A 429 -6.35 14.72 1.56
CA ALA A 429 -5.05 15.36 1.41
C ALA A 429 -3.94 14.60 2.16
N PHE A 430 -4.17 14.21 3.42
CA PHE A 430 -3.17 13.45 4.18
C PHE A 430 -2.87 12.10 3.55
N VAL A 431 -3.90 11.35 3.12
CA VAL A 431 -3.68 10.05 2.47
C VAL A 431 -2.88 10.22 1.19
N LEU A 432 -3.24 11.19 0.34
CA LEU A 432 -2.57 11.41 -0.93
C LEU A 432 -1.12 11.87 -0.74
N MET A 433 -0.88 12.85 0.13
CA MET A 433 0.49 13.32 0.38
C MET A 433 1.37 12.23 1.01
N SER A 434 0.81 11.38 1.88
CA SER A 434 1.52 10.21 2.42
C SER A 434 1.76 9.13 1.35
N PHE A 435 0.86 8.97 0.39
CA PHE A 435 1.08 8.09 -0.75
C PHE A 435 2.25 8.59 -1.63
N CYS A 436 2.34 9.91 -1.87
CA CYS A 436 3.51 10.53 -2.53
C CYS A 436 4.80 10.35 -1.72
N ASN A 437 4.71 10.50 -0.39
CA ASN A 437 5.84 10.28 0.51
C ASN A 437 6.36 8.83 0.42
N TRP A 438 5.48 7.85 0.45
CA TRP A 438 5.83 6.45 0.23
C TRP A 438 6.34 6.16 -1.18
N SER A 439 5.79 6.80 -2.23
CA SER A 439 6.29 6.59 -3.59
C SER A 439 7.76 7.01 -3.74
N ILE A 440 8.18 8.07 -3.05
CA ILE A 440 9.57 8.54 -3.03
C ILE A 440 10.41 7.75 -2.02
N MET A 441 9.91 7.61 -0.80
CA MET A 441 10.62 7.00 0.34
C MET A 441 10.37 5.49 0.47
N GLY A 442 9.71 4.82 -0.46
CA GLY A 442 9.58 3.36 -0.45
C GLY A 442 10.63 2.70 -1.34
N SER A 443 11.50 3.50 -1.95
CA SER A 443 12.42 3.09 -3.02
C SER A 443 11.76 2.37 -4.19
N HIS A 444 10.41 2.42 -4.31
CA HIS A 444 9.62 1.75 -5.33
C HIS A 444 10.17 1.99 -6.75
N HIS A 445 10.78 3.16 -6.99
CA HIS A 445 11.32 3.56 -8.31
C HIS A 445 12.73 4.11 -8.31
N LYS A 446 13.39 4.14 -7.15
CA LYS A 446 14.61 4.94 -6.93
C LYS A 446 14.56 6.25 -7.73
N ILE A 447 13.49 7.02 -7.50
CA ILE A 447 13.11 8.17 -8.35
C ILE A 447 14.28 9.14 -8.57
N ASN A 448 15.14 9.30 -7.56
CA ASN A 448 16.36 10.07 -7.68
C ASN A 448 17.23 9.69 -8.88
N GLU A 449 17.47 8.40 -9.09
CA GLU A 449 18.25 7.87 -10.22
C GLU A 449 17.57 8.23 -11.54
N LEU A 450 16.25 8.02 -11.64
CA LEU A 450 15.47 8.42 -12.83
C LEU A 450 15.42 9.94 -13.03
N THR A 451 15.58 10.77 -12.01
CA THR A 451 15.53 12.22 -12.20
C THR A 451 16.87 12.83 -12.60
N GLU A 452 17.97 12.22 -12.16
CA GLU A 452 19.34 12.72 -12.31
C GLU A 452 20.14 12.03 -13.44
N GLU A 453 19.85 10.76 -13.73
CA GLU A 453 20.69 9.91 -14.61
C GLU A 453 20.02 9.59 -15.96
N LEU A 454 18.87 10.18 -16.27
CA LEU A 454 18.24 10.03 -17.58
C LEU A 454 18.97 10.81 -18.67
N GLU A 455 19.18 10.17 -19.80
CA GLU A 455 19.69 10.78 -21.02
C GLU A 455 18.54 11.12 -21.96
N VAL A 456 18.60 12.29 -22.58
CA VAL A 456 17.68 12.64 -23.67
C VAL A 456 18.12 11.91 -24.92
N GLU A 457 17.19 11.23 -25.60
CA GLU A 457 17.50 10.57 -26.87
C GLU A 457 17.69 11.63 -27.97
N ASP A 458 18.94 11.92 -28.33
CA ASP A 458 19.32 12.97 -29.29
C ASP A 458 18.77 12.76 -30.71
N LYS A 459 18.25 11.56 -31.02
CA LYS A 459 17.72 11.26 -32.34
C LYS A 459 16.47 12.06 -32.69
N TRP A 460 15.72 12.55 -31.70
CA TRP A 460 14.41 13.18 -31.94
C TRP A 460 14.14 14.35 -31.01
N PRO A 461 13.46 15.41 -31.49
CA PRO A 461 13.06 16.51 -30.63
C PRO A 461 12.02 16.07 -29.60
N LEU A 462 12.07 16.68 -28.41
CA LEU A 462 11.05 16.48 -27.38
C LEU A 462 9.68 16.94 -27.89
N CYS A 463 8.65 16.14 -27.62
CA CYS A 463 7.27 16.55 -27.79
C CYS A 463 6.93 17.80 -26.97
N GLN A 464 6.01 18.59 -27.50
CA GLN A 464 5.37 19.67 -26.75
C GLN A 464 4.20 19.10 -25.95
N TYR A 465 4.39 19.00 -24.64
CA TYR A 465 3.41 18.39 -23.74
C TYR A 465 2.51 19.44 -23.10
N THR A 466 1.20 19.26 -23.17
CA THR A 466 0.24 20.19 -22.57
C THR A 466 0.39 20.22 -21.06
N SER A 467 0.61 19.08 -20.40
CA SER A 467 0.77 19.01 -18.94
C SER A 467 2.00 19.77 -18.42
N VAL A 468 3.03 19.93 -19.26
CA VAL A 468 4.27 20.66 -18.95
C VAL A 468 4.13 22.14 -19.29
N ASN A 469 3.61 22.43 -20.49
CA ASN A 469 3.56 23.77 -21.04
C ASN A 469 2.41 24.60 -20.44
N ASN A 470 1.28 23.97 -20.13
CA ASN A 470 0.15 24.62 -19.48
C ASN A 470 0.23 24.43 -17.96
N GLN A 471 0.84 25.41 -17.29
CA GLN A 471 1.07 25.37 -15.85
C GLN A 471 -0.19 25.52 -14.99
N SER A 472 -1.39 25.74 -15.57
CA SER A 472 -2.62 26.00 -14.79
C SER A 472 -2.97 24.87 -13.82
N LYS A 473 -2.92 23.61 -14.28
CA LYS A 473 -3.22 22.42 -13.45
C LYS A 473 -2.21 22.26 -12.31
N HIS A 474 -0.92 22.37 -12.63
CA HIS A 474 0.14 22.31 -11.63
C HIS A 474 0.04 23.46 -10.62
N LYS A 475 -0.25 24.69 -11.08
CA LYS A 475 -0.45 25.84 -10.20
C LYS A 475 -1.62 25.61 -9.24
N ARG A 476 -2.76 25.11 -9.73
CA ARG A 476 -3.89 24.75 -8.87
C ARG A 476 -3.49 23.74 -7.80
N LEU A 477 -2.72 22.70 -8.17
CA LEU A 477 -2.18 21.76 -7.20
C LEU A 477 -1.31 22.46 -6.14
N LEU A 478 -0.35 23.31 -6.55
CA LEU A 478 0.50 24.06 -5.62
C LEU A 478 -0.31 24.97 -4.67
N ASP A 479 -1.31 25.67 -5.21
CA ASP A 479 -2.21 26.53 -4.46
C ASP A 479 -2.97 25.68 -3.41
N SER A 480 -3.51 24.52 -3.81
CA SER A 480 -4.23 23.61 -2.90
C SER A 480 -3.35 23.06 -1.76
N LEU A 481 -2.03 22.92 -1.98
CA LEU A 481 -1.09 22.43 -0.97
C LEU A 481 -0.61 23.53 0.01
N THR A 482 -0.82 24.81 -0.31
CA THR A 482 -0.36 25.94 0.52
C THR A 482 -0.77 25.86 2.00
N PRO A 483 -2.01 25.45 2.37
CA PRO A 483 -2.43 25.33 3.76
C PRO A 483 -1.61 24.33 4.60
N PHE A 484 -0.94 23.36 3.96
CA PHE A 484 -0.15 22.34 4.63
C PHE A 484 1.29 22.79 4.91
N GLY A 485 1.68 23.98 4.44
CA GLY A 485 3.01 24.56 4.64
C GLY A 485 4.08 24.02 3.68
N THR A 486 5.31 24.48 3.88
CA THR A 486 6.52 24.04 3.16
C THR A 486 7.74 24.18 4.08
N LEU A 487 8.70 23.28 3.92
CA LEU A 487 10.03 23.35 4.54
C LEU A 487 11.04 24.07 3.63
N GLY A 488 10.64 24.48 2.43
CA GLY A 488 11.48 25.18 1.47
C GLY A 488 12.68 24.32 1.05
N LYS A 489 13.89 24.91 1.07
CA LYS A 489 15.13 24.21 0.67
C LYS A 489 15.48 23.02 1.58
N GLU A 490 15.01 23.05 2.83
CA GLU A 490 15.23 21.95 3.78
C GLU A 490 14.22 20.80 3.60
N GLY A 491 13.21 21.01 2.75
CA GLY A 491 12.21 20.01 2.43
C GLY A 491 12.73 18.83 1.60
N PRO A 492 11.92 17.78 1.52
CA PRO A 492 12.21 16.65 0.67
C PRO A 492 12.09 17.00 -0.81
N SER A 493 12.79 16.23 -1.64
CA SER A 493 12.72 16.34 -3.09
C SER A 493 13.05 14.99 -3.72
N VAL A 494 12.47 14.71 -4.88
CA VAL A 494 12.82 13.55 -5.72
C VAL A 494 14.31 13.52 -6.08
N SER A 495 14.97 14.67 -6.12
CA SER A 495 16.40 14.82 -6.40
C SER A 495 17.32 14.48 -5.20
N ARG A 496 16.76 14.11 -4.04
CA ARG A 496 17.55 13.71 -2.87
C ARG A 496 17.67 12.20 -2.81
N LYS A 497 18.84 11.74 -2.37
CA LYS A 497 19.08 10.32 -2.09
C LYS A 497 18.27 9.85 -0.89
N ARG A 498 17.90 8.57 -0.90
CA ARG A 498 17.06 7.96 0.12
C ARG A 498 17.66 8.06 1.53
N ILE A 499 18.97 7.85 1.68
CA ILE A 499 19.70 8.00 2.95
C ILE A 499 19.58 9.40 3.58
N GLU A 500 19.45 10.46 2.78
CA GLU A 500 19.22 11.81 3.28
C GLU A 500 17.78 12.00 3.74
N LEU A 501 16.83 11.46 2.97
CA LEU A 501 15.40 11.55 3.26
C LEU A 501 15.06 10.81 4.56
N ASP A 502 15.61 9.60 4.78
CA ASP A 502 15.41 8.82 6.01
C ASP A 502 15.79 9.62 7.26
N LYS A 503 17.02 10.16 7.28
CA LYS A 503 17.50 10.92 8.45
C LYS A 503 16.66 12.18 8.70
N ARG A 504 16.26 12.88 7.64
CA ARG A 504 15.48 14.12 7.76
C ARG A 504 14.03 13.84 8.19
N TYR A 505 13.38 12.84 7.60
CA TYR A 505 11.99 12.53 7.93
C TYR A 505 11.83 12.08 9.38
N ALA A 506 12.78 11.32 9.92
CA ALA A 506 12.78 10.93 11.34
C ALA A 506 12.71 12.13 12.30
N THR A 507 13.29 13.28 11.92
CA THR A 507 13.21 14.54 12.70
C THR A 507 11.92 15.32 12.47
N CYS A 508 11.11 14.95 11.48
CA CYS A 508 9.91 15.67 11.06
C CYS A 508 8.62 14.95 11.47
N ILE A 509 8.58 13.61 11.44
CA ILE A 509 7.36 12.79 11.58
C ILE A 509 6.58 13.06 12.87
N HIS A 510 7.27 13.41 13.96
CA HIS A 510 6.66 13.68 15.27
C HIS A 510 6.28 15.15 15.51
N ASP A 511 6.66 16.08 14.62
CA ASP A 511 6.25 17.48 14.68
C ASP A 511 5.11 17.73 13.70
N LYS A 512 3.91 18.01 14.21
CA LYS A 512 2.69 18.19 13.40
C LYS A 512 2.87 19.16 12.23
N ARG A 513 3.53 20.30 12.44
CA ARG A 513 3.68 21.35 11.42
C ARG A 513 4.74 20.95 10.39
N ARG A 514 5.88 20.44 10.85
CA ARG A 514 6.96 20.01 9.97
C ARG A 514 6.58 18.76 9.16
N HIS A 515 5.87 17.83 9.78
CA HIS A 515 5.34 16.64 9.12
C HIS A 515 4.37 16.99 8.00
N SER A 516 3.37 17.83 8.27
CA SER A 516 2.44 18.30 7.24
C SER A 516 3.16 19.00 6.08
N ALA A 517 4.14 19.85 6.39
CA ALA A 517 4.93 20.55 5.38
C ALA A 517 5.82 19.59 4.56
N TRP A 518 6.40 18.58 5.21
CA TRP A 518 7.17 17.51 4.57
C TRP A 518 6.34 16.74 3.55
N LEU A 519 5.16 16.25 3.97
CA LEU A 519 4.25 15.52 3.10
C LEU A 519 3.79 16.37 1.91
N ALA A 520 3.48 17.64 2.14
CA ALA A 520 3.12 18.57 1.08
C ALA A 520 4.27 18.79 0.09
N ASP A 521 5.51 18.95 0.57
CA ASP A 521 6.68 19.11 -0.28
C ASP A 521 7.02 17.84 -1.09
N MET A 522 6.80 16.64 -0.54
CA MET A 522 6.87 15.39 -1.31
C MET A 522 5.91 15.41 -2.49
N CYS A 523 4.66 15.80 -2.25
CA CYS A 523 3.64 15.92 -3.29
C CYS A 523 4.01 16.97 -4.36
N ARG A 524 4.49 18.16 -3.94
CA ARG A 524 4.98 19.20 -4.87
C ARG A 524 6.13 18.71 -5.74
N SER A 525 7.06 17.98 -5.15
CA SER A 525 8.26 17.51 -5.85
C SER A 525 7.94 16.39 -6.85
N LEU A 526 7.12 15.43 -6.41
CA LEU A 526 6.74 14.26 -7.21
C LEU A 526 5.83 14.64 -8.38
N LEU A 527 4.78 15.41 -8.09
CA LEU A 527 3.74 15.77 -9.05
C LEU A 527 4.07 17.04 -9.85
N CYS A 528 5.35 17.40 -9.90
CA CYS A 528 5.85 18.33 -10.89
C CYS A 528 5.71 17.67 -12.28
N PRO A 529 5.04 18.29 -13.27
CA PRO A 529 4.82 17.68 -14.58
C PRO A 529 6.12 17.24 -15.27
N GLN A 530 7.19 18.03 -15.13
CA GLN A 530 8.52 17.71 -15.67
C GLN A 530 9.13 16.47 -15.00
N THR A 531 8.93 16.30 -13.69
CA THR A 531 9.37 15.10 -12.96
C THR A 531 8.65 13.86 -13.48
N LEU A 532 7.31 13.88 -13.51
CA LEU A 532 6.52 12.76 -14.02
C LEU A 532 6.89 12.42 -15.46
N ARG A 533 7.14 13.42 -16.30
CA ARG A 533 7.59 13.20 -17.69
C ARG A 533 8.89 12.46 -17.81
N LYS A 534 9.93 12.90 -17.11
CA LYS A 534 11.21 12.21 -17.09
C LYS A 534 11.01 10.73 -16.76
N ILE A 535 10.19 10.44 -15.75
CA ILE A 535 9.94 9.07 -15.29
C ILE A 535 9.22 8.24 -16.37
N VAL A 536 8.10 8.71 -16.92
CA VAL A 536 7.22 7.87 -17.78
C VAL A 536 7.56 7.87 -19.25
N ASP A 537 8.24 8.92 -19.74
CA ASP A 537 8.47 9.11 -21.18
C ASP A 537 9.69 8.29 -21.64
N VAL A 538 9.45 7.01 -21.86
CA VAL A 538 10.42 6.04 -22.40
C VAL A 538 10.69 6.23 -23.90
N VAL A 539 9.95 7.12 -24.57
CA VAL A 539 10.16 7.44 -25.99
C VAL A 539 11.29 8.45 -26.15
N HIS A 540 11.36 9.44 -25.27
CA HIS A 540 12.35 10.53 -25.39
C HIS A 540 13.44 10.50 -24.33
N TYR A 541 13.23 9.79 -23.21
CA TYR A 541 14.24 9.64 -22.17
C TYR A 541 14.69 8.19 -22.06
N ARG A 542 16.00 7.99 -22.20
CA ARG A 542 16.65 6.69 -22.03
C ARG A 542 17.32 6.62 -20.66
N TRP A 543 17.30 5.43 -20.07
CA TRP A 543 18.04 5.12 -18.84
C TRP A 543 18.87 3.86 -19.08
N ASP A 544 20.19 4.00 -19.02
CA ASP A 544 21.15 2.90 -19.29
C ASP A 544 21.90 2.43 -18.04
N GLY A 545 21.46 2.84 -16.84
CA GLY A 545 22.18 2.64 -15.57
C GLY A 545 22.59 1.19 -15.28
N HIS A 546 23.42 1.00 -14.25
CA HIS A 546 24.02 -0.30 -13.89
C HIS A 546 22.96 -1.40 -13.84
N ALA A 547 23.05 -2.35 -14.79
CA ALA A 547 22.05 -3.37 -15.07
C ALA A 547 21.52 -4.03 -13.79
N GLY A 548 20.43 -3.46 -13.28
CA GLY A 548 19.74 -3.92 -12.10
C GLY A 548 18.96 -5.17 -12.47
N ASP A 549 19.17 -6.23 -11.71
CA ASP A 549 18.38 -7.46 -11.83
C ASP A 549 16.93 -7.15 -11.43
N ALA A 550 16.14 -6.73 -12.42
CA ALA A 550 14.80 -6.17 -12.27
C ALA A 550 13.74 -7.23 -11.89
N GLU A 551 14.14 -8.48 -11.70
CA GLU A 551 13.24 -9.54 -11.24
C GLU A 551 12.84 -9.38 -9.77
N TYR A 552 13.58 -8.61 -8.98
CA TYR A 552 13.25 -8.34 -7.59
C TYR A 552 12.05 -7.38 -7.49
N CYS A 553 10.87 -7.94 -7.24
CA CYS A 553 9.81 -7.26 -6.50
C CYS A 553 10.16 -7.41 -5.01
N PRO A 554 10.19 -6.31 -4.21
CA PRO A 554 10.62 -6.33 -2.82
C PRO A 554 10.14 -7.49 -1.95
#